data_AF-A0A961JHC3-F1
#
_entry.id   AF-A0A961JHC3-F1
#
_cell.length_a   1.000
_cell.length_b   1.000
_cell.length_c   1.000
_cell.angle_alpha   90.00
_cell.angle_beta   90.00
_cell.angle_gamma   90.00
#
_symmetry.space_group_name_H-M   'P 1'
#
loop_
_entity.id
_entity.type
_entity.pdbx_description
1 polymer ?
#
loop_
_entity_poly.entity_id
_entity_poly.type
_entity_poly.pdbx_seq_one_letter_code
_entity_poly.pdbx_strand_id
1 'polypeptide(L)'
;MAVQDVMHLKRRAEKQMAKAGTPAAAPLTPPPPSGFGGTATTAQAKPAVQPMQGFGATAKPPTMQTMAAAPAAPKPPTTDVSKIAAGMMKQDTPLMQMARTQGMQAANARGMLNSSMAAGAAQDAVLQQIVPMASQESQQRHSTAMSAQESAQRMAEAAQGFGFQKKLEKLGSKLDMREAAQGFGFQKKLSQQEFEQASSLSDQEFEQQFKMTREEYRQKLELQSREQTQQTKLSRMEFNQAKGLSEQDFQQKFKMSREEYRQALNIQKEDQDFKKTLEKLGFRQDKALSQQEFEQAMTLSDQEFQQTTGLSKQQFEQDYALQQRRLGTEKFLAKLDSGTRQQLMDMESKMRKQLAKIEVGADAKTNMTSMVTSMHELYSKQMASILANPNLPAEERAALLKSAGELLQLQTGLVEGVYDMEFDWIGSAFNPNTGKPVKEKPADGKGDGKGDGKGGKGGKGGKDKDPPPVEEKPDPGP
;
A
#
# COMPACT_ATOMS: atom_id res chain seq x y z
N MET A 1 -40.21 -18.61 -5.21
CA MET A 1 -39.90 -17.76 -4.04
C MET A 1 -38.45 -17.29 -3.97
N ALA A 2 -37.45 -18.04 -4.46
CA ALA A 2 -36.03 -17.63 -4.40
C ALA A 2 -35.62 -16.40 -5.24
N VAL A 3 -36.40 -15.99 -6.26
CA VAL A 3 -36.07 -14.84 -7.13
C VAL A 3 -36.43 -13.49 -6.50
N GLN A 4 -37.40 -13.46 -5.57
CA GLN A 4 -37.80 -12.22 -4.89
C GLN A 4 -36.78 -11.81 -3.82
N ASP A 5 -36.17 -12.76 -3.13
CA ASP A 5 -35.16 -12.47 -2.08
C ASP A 5 -33.86 -11.89 -2.64
N VAL A 6 -33.44 -12.30 -3.84
CA VAL A 6 -32.24 -11.75 -4.50
C VAL A 6 -32.44 -10.29 -4.89
N MET A 7 -33.66 -9.89 -5.29
CA MET A 7 -33.96 -8.49 -5.59
C MET A 7 -34.02 -7.61 -4.33
N HIS A 8 -34.48 -8.15 -3.19
CA HIS A 8 -34.48 -7.41 -1.93
C HIS A 8 -33.08 -7.22 -1.35
N LEU A 9 -32.17 -8.17 -1.56
CA LEU A 9 -30.77 -8.04 -1.13
C LEU A 9 -30.02 -6.98 -1.96
N LYS A 10 -30.26 -6.91 -3.27
CA LYS A 10 -29.63 -5.92 -4.16
C LYS A 10 -30.07 -4.48 -3.84
N ARG A 11 -31.36 -4.27 -3.50
CA ARG A 11 -31.86 -2.95 -3.06
C ARG A 11 -31.34 -2.54 -1.68
N ARG A 12 -30.99 -3.49 -0.81
CA ARG A 12 -30.38 -3.17 0.50
C ARG A 12 -28.91 -2.73 0.35
N ALA A 13 -28.17 -3.30 -0.60
CA ALA A 13 -26.80 -2.90 -0.90
C ALA A 13 -26.71 -1.48 -1.50
N GLU A 14 -27.61 -1.13 -2.44
CA GLU A 14 -27.65 0.23 -3.01
C GLU A 14 -28.03 1.31 -1.99
N LYS A 15 -28.88 0.97 -1.00
CA LYS A 15 -29.26 1.93 0.06
C LYS A 15 -28.18 2.16 1.10
N GLN A 16 -27.21 1.26 1.24
CA GLN A 16 -26.08 1.45 2.16
C GLN A 16 -24.93 2.27 1.54
N MET A 17 -24.77 2.24 0.21
CA MET A 17 -23.75 3.08 -0.46
C MET A 17 -24.16 4.56 -0.59
N ALA A 18 -25.46 4.88 -0.56
CA ALA A 18 -25.94 6.26 -0.58
C ALA A 18 -25.81 7.03 0.75
N LYS A 19 -25.35 6.36 1.84
CA LYS A 19 -25.19 6.98 3.17
C LYS A 19 -23.72 7.23 3.57
N ALA A 20 -22.78 6.91 2.70
CA ALA A 20 -21.38 7.31 2.86
C ALA A 20 -21.23 8.76 2.40
N GLY A 21 -21.33 9.68 3.37
CA GLY A 21 -21.22 11.11 3.16
C GLY A 21 -19.89 11.50 2.49
N THR A 22 -20.00 12.42 1.55
CA THR A 22 -18.90 13.17 0.96
C THR A 22 -18.08 13.83 2.07
N PRO A 23 -16.78 13.54 2.23
CA PRO A 23 -15.95 14.30 3.14
C PRO A 23 -15.82 15.74 2.61
N ALA A 24 -16.27 16.70 3.43
CA ALA A 24 -16.12 18.11 3.15
C ALA A 24 -14.64 18.46 3.00
N ALA A 25 -14.29 19.03 1.85
CA ALA A 25 -12.96 19.57 1.60
C ALA A 25 -12.70 20.73 2.57
N ALA A 26 -11.73 20.53 3.47
CA ALA A 26 -11.22 21.57 4.34
C ALA A 26 -10.52 22.67 3.52
N PRO A 27 -10.71 23.96 3.85
CA PRO A 27 -9.98 25.04 3.20
C PRO A 27 -8.51 24.99 3.61
N LEU A 28 -7.62 24.76 2.63
CA LEU A 28 -6.19 24.90 2.78
C LEU A 28 -5.85 26.39 2.94
N THR A 29 -5.55 26.80 4.17
CA THR A 29 -4.84 28.06 4.43
C THR A 29 -3.35 27.88 4.12
N PRO A 30 -2.69 28.86 3.48
CA PRO A 30 -1.26 28.79 3.22
C PRO A 30 -0.45 28.92 4.52
N PRO A 31 0.66 28.18 4.67
CA PRO A 31 1.51 28.25 5.85
C PRO A 31 2.26 29.59 5.94
N PRO A 32 2.45 30.16 7.14
CA PRO A 32 3.29 31.34 7.32
C PRO A 32 4.77 30.98 7.10
N PRO A 33 5.58 31.86 6.50
CA PRO A 33 7.00 31.63 6.31
C PRO A 33 7.74 31.72 7.66
N SER A 34 8.28 30.59 8.09
CA SER A 34 9.18 30.47 9.25
C SER A 34 10.64 30.56 8.81
N GLY A 35 11.31 31.64 9.22
CA GLY A 35 12.59 31.56 9.93
C GLY A 35 13.92 31.61 9.15
N PHE A 36 14.52 32.80 9.12
CA PHE A 36 15.95 33.08 9.39
C PHE A 36 15.93 34.49 10.03
N GLY A 37 16.35 34.80 11.25
CA GLY A 37 17.49 34.33 12.05
C GLY A 37 18.45 35.51 12.20
N GLY A 38 18.43 36.24 13.32
CA GLY A 38 19.42 37.32 13.55
C GLY A 38 19.13 38.35 14.66
N THR A 39 19.61 38.02 15.87
CA THR A 39 20.09 38.92 16.95
C THR A 39 19.15 39.94 17.62
N ALA A 40 18.85 39.64 18.89
CA ALA A 40 18.37 40.56 19.90
C ALA A 40 19.41 41.68 20.20
N THR A 41 18.95 42.89 20.45
CA THR A 41 19.63 43.86 21.33
C THR A 41 18.59 44.77 22.00
N THR A 42 18.89 45.02 23.25
CA THR A 42 18.17 45.62 24.37
C THR A 42 17.59 47.02 24.15
N ALA A 43 16.56 47.30 24.95
CA ALA A 43 15.95 48.60 25.18
C ALA A 43 16.96 49.71 25.53
N GLN A 44 16.73 50.92 25.01
CA GLN A 44 17.18 52.14 25.67
C GLN A 44 16.29 53.34 25.32
N ALA A 45 15.84 54.01 26.38
CA ALA A 45 15.00 55.19 26.36
C ALA A 45 15.82 56.49 26.23
N LYS A 46 15.22 57.51 25.58
CA LYS A 46 15.34 58.97 25.75
C LYS A 46 16.75 59.63 25.63
N PRO A 47 16.84 60.79 24.95
CA PRO A 47 16.79 62.09 25.65
C PRO A 47 15.95 63.13 24.88
N ALA A 48 14.98 63.85 25.46
CA ALA A 48 15.12 64.97 26.39
C ALA A 48 16.07 66.07 25.87
N VAL A 49 15.59 66.88 24.92
CA VAL A 49 16.24 68.14 24.50
C VAL A 49 16.06 69.17 25.63
N GLN A 50 17.17 69.58 26.24
CA GLN A 50 17.22 70.68 27.19
C GLN A 50 17.25 72.04 26.45
N PRO A 51 16.64 73.09 27.01
CA PRO A 51 16.67 74.44 26.46
C PRO A 51 17.99 75.15 26.76
N MET A 52 18.59 75.79 25.76
CA MET A 52 19.70 76.73 25.96
C MET A 52 19.16 78.06 26.50
N GLN A 53 19.51 78.39 27.74
CA GLN A 53 19.39 79.71 28.34
C GLN A 53 20.72 80.47 28.26
N GLY A 54 20.64 81.75 27.92
CA GLY A 54 21.43 82.80 28.55
C GLY A 54 22.71 83.25 27.83
N PHE A 55 22.66 84.42 27.20
CA PHE A 55 23.53 85.56 27.53
C PHE A 55 22.83 86.86 27.08
N GLY A 56 22.29 87.59 28.06
CA GLY A 56 21.94 88.99 27.88
C GLY A 56 23.13 89.87 28.23
N ALA A 57 23.32 90.97 27.51
CA ALA A 57 23.93 92.19 28.02
C ALA A 57 23.63 93.36 27.07
N THR A 58 22.79 94.26 27.58
CA THR A 58 22.51 95.59 27.06
C THR A 58 23.73 96.50 27.28
N ALA A 59 24.38 96.97 26.21
CA ALA A 59 25.38 98.02 26.28
C ALA A 59 24.75 99.38 25.94
N LYS A 60 24.64 100.23 26.96
CA LYS A 60 24.20 101.63 26.91
C LYS A 60 25.35 102.53 26.40
N PRO A 61 25.06 103.63 25.66
CA PRO A 61 26.06 104.42 24.93
C PRO A 61 27.07 105.18 25.82
N PRO A 62 28.28 105.51 25.30
CA PRO A 62 29.27 106.30 26.02
C PRO A 62 28.86 107.77 26.12
N THR A 63 28.64 108.23 27.35
CA THR A 63 28.45 109.62 27.73
C THR A 63 29.75 110.40 27.56
N MET A 64 29.73 111.50 26.80
CA MET A 64 30.87 112.42 26.68
C MET A 64 31.13 113.10 28.03
N GLN A 65 32.30 112.84 28.63
CA GLN A 65 32.77 113.56 29.81
C GLN A 65 33.24 114.95 29.39
N THR A 66 32.57 115.95 29.96
CA THR A 66 32.91 117.37 29.93
C THR A 66 34.30 117.61 30.55
N MET A 67 35.18 118.29 29.82
CA MET A 67 36.48 118.74 30.32
C MET A 67 36.31 119.75 31.46
N ALA A 68 36.79 119.39 32.65
CA ALA A 68 36.79 120.22 33.84
C ALA A 68 37.92 121.28 33.79
N ALA A 69 37.62 122.47 34.30
CA ALA A 69 38.44 123.67 34.29
C ALA A 69 39.72 123.57 35.16
N ALA A 70 40.76 124.30 34.75
CA ALA A 70 42.08 124.34 35.38
C ALA A 70 42.07 124.99 36.79
N PRO A 71 42.78 124.41 37.79
CA PRO A 71 42.83 124.93 39.16
C PRO A 71 43.84 126.09 39.36
N ALA A 72 43.49 127.02 40.25
CA ALA A 72 44.24 128.25 40.57
C ALA A 72 45.50 128.01 41.44
N ALA A 73 46.50 128.89 41.29
CA ALA A 73 47.84 128.79 41.89
C ALA A 73 47.88 128.99 43.43
N PRO A 74 48.70 128.22 44.18
CA PRO A 74 48.81 128.29 45.64
C PRO A 74 49.74 129.41 46.16
N LYS A 75 49.39 129.98 47.33
CA LYS A 75 50.16 131.04 48.03
C LYS A 75 51.44 130.50 48.72
N PRO A 76 52.55 131.26 48.77
CA PRO A 76 53.83 130.77 49.28
C PRO A 76 53.87 130.63 50.82
N PRO A 77 54.51 129.56 51.37
CA PRO A 77 54.61 129.31 52.81
C PRO A 77 55.72 130.14 53.50
N THR A 78 55.48 130.54 54.75
CA THR A 78 56.40 131.32 55.59
C THR A 78 57.51 130.44 56.19
N THR A 79 58.78 130.82 55.95
CA THR A 79 60.02 130.10 56.28
C THR A 79 60.53 130.42 57.69
N ASP A 80 59.76 130.07 58.72
CA ASP A 80 60.15 130.33 60.10
C ASP A 80 60.75 129.06 60.73
N VAL A 81 62.09 129.03 60.90
CA VAL A 81 62.84 127.85 61.41
C VAL A 81 62.36 127.46 62.81
N SER A 82 61.89 128.45 63.59
CA SER A 82 61.28 128.24 64.91
C SER A 82 60.06 127.32 64.85
N LYS A 83 59.22 127.45 63.81
CA LYS A 83 58.02 126.62 63.62
C LYS A 83 58.36 125.23 63.12
N ILE A 84 59.47 125.06 62.40
CA ILE A 84 59.96 123.75 61.94
C ILE A 84 60.52 122.97 63.13
N ALA A 85 61.39 123.59 63.94
CA ALA A 85 61.92 122.95 65.15
C ALA A 85 60.81 122.62 66.16
N ALA A 86 59.87 123.55 66.38
CA ALA A 86 58.69 123.31 67.22
C ALA A 86 57.78 122.20 66.65
N GLY A 87 57.69 122.06 65.32
CA GLY A 87 56.97 120.98 64.65
C GLY A 87 57.60 119.61 64.88
N MET A 88 58.93 119.52 64.83
CA MET A 88 59.68 118.28 65.03
C MET A 88 59.72 117.82 66.50
N MET A 89 59.59 118.75 67.45
CA MET A 89 59.55 118.47 68.89
C MET A 89 58.17 118.09 69.44
N LYS A 90 57.10 118.14 68.63
CA LYS A 90 55.77 117.71 69.08
C LYS A 90 55.85 116.24 69.52
N GLN A 91 55.28 115.97 70.70
CA GLN A 91 55.40 114.68 71.40
C GLN A 91 55.04 113.52 70.46
N ASP A 92 55.87 112.47 70.49
CA ASP A 92 55.72 111.22 69.72
C ASP A 92 56.18 111.20 68.26
N THR A 93 57.13 112.05 67.86
CA THR A 93 57.87 111.73 66.63
C THR A 93 58.72 110.46 66.82
N PRO A 94 58.83 109.59 65.81
CA PRO A 94 59.69 108.39 65.88
C PRO A 94 61.14 108.72 66.28
N LEU A 95 61.61 109.91 65.91
CA LEU A 95 62.94 110.40 66.28
C LEU A 95 63.08 110.59 67.80
N MET A 96 62.09 111.19 68.45
CA MET A 96 62.07 111.35 69.92
C MET A 96 61.99 110.00 70.63
N GLN A 97 61.23 109.04 70.08
CA GLN A 97 61.17 107.68 70.63
C GLN A 97 62.54 106.99 70.54
N MET A 98 63.22 107.10 69.40
CA MET A 98 64.55 106.54 69.21
C MET A 98 65.57 107.18 70.13
N ALA A 99 65.58 108.50 70.25
CA ALA A 99 66.49 109.21 71.13
C ALA A 99 66.23 108.92 72.62
N ARG A 100 64.96 108.73 73.00
CA ARG A 100 64.60 108.31 74.37
C ARG A 100 65.09 106.90 74.66
N THR A 101 64.98 105.99 73.70
CA THR A 101 65.52 104.63 73.80
C THR A 101 67.04 104.65 73.93
N GLN A 102 67.74 105.44 73.11
CA GLN A 102 69.20 105.57 73.20
C GLN A 102 69.64 106.22 74.51
N GLY A 103 68.93 107.25 74.98
CA GLY A 103 69.17 107.87 76.28
C GLY A 103 68.98 106.90 77.43
N MET A 104 67.93 106.06 77.41
CA MET A 104 67.73 104.99 78.38
C MET A 104 68.83 103.93 78.31
N GLN A 105 69.26 103.50 77.11
CA GLN A 105 70.36 102.55 76.96
C GLN A 105 71.67 103.12 77.51
N ALA A 106 71.98 104.39 77.24
CA ALA A 106 73.17 105.05 77.76
C ALA A 106 73.11 105.23 79.28
N ALA A 107 71.94 105.55 79.84
CA ALA A 107 71.73 105.66 81.28
C ALA A 107 71.86 104.29 81.97
N ASN A 108 71.30 103.23 81.37
CA ASN A 108 71.43 101.84 81.84
C ASN A 108 72.88 101.38 81.83
N ALA A 109 73.62 101.66 80.76
CA ALA A 109 75.04 101.32 80.66
C ALA A 109 75.87 101.99 81.76
N ARG A 110 75.41 103.13 82.29
CA ARG A 110 76.06 103.84 83.41
C ARG A 110 75.49 103.49 84.78
N GLY A 111 74.59 102.51 84.89
CA GLY A 111 74.01 102.07 86.15
C GLY A 111 73.12 103.11 86.83
N MET A 112 72.72 104.18 86.14
CA MET A 112 71.94 105.29 86.68
C MET A 112 70.46 105.18 86.30
N LEU A 113 69.87 104.02 86.58
CA LEU A 113 68.57 103.58 86.08
C LEU A 113 67.35 104.35 86.64
N ASN A 114 67.55 105.39 87.46
CA ASN A 114 66.44 106.16 88.02
C ASN A 114 66.74 107.66 88.26
N SER A 115 67.77 108.20 87.61
CA SER A 115 68.11 109.62 87.77
C SER A 115 67.34 110.46 86.76
N SER A 116 66.61 111.48 87.23
CA SER A 116 66.01 112.54 86.39
C SER A 116 67.02 113.23 85.45
N MET A 117 68.31 113.04 85.69
CA MET A 117 69.42 113.44 84.82
C MET A 117 69.43 112.73 83.45
N ALA A 118 68.89 111.50 83.34
CA ALA A 118 68.83 110.75 82.08
C ALA A 118 67.83 111.33 81.08
N ALA A 119 66.72 111.90 81.55
CA ALA A 119 65.73 112.55 80.70
C ALA A 119 66.26 113.88 80.12
N GLY A 120 67.05 114.63 80.89
CA GLY A 120 67.72 115.84 80.41
C GLY A 120 68.76 115.53 79.33
N ALA A 121 69.60 114.50 79.54
CA ALA A 121 70.61 114.10 78.55
C ALA A 121 70.00 113.63 77.22
N ALA A 122 68.84 112.95 77.26
CA ALA A 122 68.13 112.54 76.05
C ALA A 122 67.58 113.74 75.26
N GLN A 123 67.06 114.76 75.94
CA GLN A 123 66.58 115.99 75.29
C GLN A 123 67.73 116.79 74.67
N ASP A 124 68.88 116.86 75.34
CA ASP A 124 70.05 117.58 74.85
C ASP A 124 70.69 116.90 73.61
N ALA A 125 70.71 115.56 73.59
CA ALA A 125 71.16 114.77 72.44
C ALA A 125 70.26 114.98 71.20
N VAL A 126 68.94 115.10 71.41
CA VAL A 126 68.01 115.42 70.32
C VAL A 126 68.24 116.84 69.80
N LEU A 127 68.40 117.82 70.69
CA LEU A 127 68.66 119.20 70.29
C LEU A 127 69.95 119.32 69.46
N GLN A 128 71.02 118.63 69.86
CA GLN A 128 72.28 118.62 69.09
C GLN A 128 72.13 118.02 67.69
N GLN A 129 71.26 117.02 67.51
CA GLN A 129 71.01 116.42 66.19
C GLN A 129 70.05 117.25 65.33
N ILE A 130 69.06 117.92 65.93
CA ILE A 130 68.03 118.65 65.17
C ILE A 130 68.55 119.97 64.60
N VAL A 131 69.41 120.69 65.30
CA VAL A 131 69.90 122.02 64.86
C VAL A 131 70.55 121.99 63.46
N PRO A 132 71.48 121.08 63.12
CA PRO A 132 72.06 121.04 61.77
C PRO A 132 71.07 120.57 60.69
N MET A 133 70.09 119.73 61.04
CA MET A 133 69.05 119.32 60.08
C MET A 133 68.09 120.47 59.74
N ALA A 134 67.69 121.24 60.76
CA ALA A 134 66.80 122.37 60.57
C ALA A 134 67.42 123.50 59.71
N SER A 135 68.74 123.72 59.84
CA SER A 135 69.45 124.71 59.00
C SER A 135 69.55 124.26 57.54
N GLN A 136 69.78 122.97 57.30
CA GLN A 136 69.84 122.40 55.95
C GLN A 136 68.46 122.43 55.26
N GLU A 137 67.38 122.09 55.96
CA GLU A 137 66.04 122.12 55.38
C GLU A 137 65.58 123.56 55.06
N SER A 138 65.95 124.53 55.91
CA SER A 138 65.64 125.94 55.66
C SER A 138 66.31 126.46 54.37
N GLN A 139 67.58 126.12 54.15
CA GLN A 139 68.29 126.49 52.92
C GLN A 139 67.68 125.84 51.68
N GLN A 140 67.32 124.56 51.76
CA GLN A 140 66.71 123.85 50.64
C GLN A 140 65.37 124.48 50.25
N ARG A 141 64.49 124.76 51.22
CA ARG A 141 63.18 125.39 50.93
C ARG A 141 63.32 126.81 50.38
N HIS A 142 64.31 127.58 50.84
CA HIS A 142 64.55 128.91 50.29
C HIS A 142 64.99 128.85 48.81
N SER A 143 65.86 127.91 48.46
CA SER A 143 66.28 127.71 47.05
C SER A 143 65.11 127.31 46.14
N THR A 144 64.22 126.43 46.61
CA THR A 144 63.03 126.00 45.86
C THR A 144 62.03 127.13 45.68
N ALA A 145 61.86 128.00 46.68
CA ALA A 145 60.97 129.15 46.60
C ALA A 145 61.46 130.18 45.56
N MET A 146 62.77 130.46 45.51
CA MET A 146 63.36 131.35 44.51
C MET A 146 63.20 130.80 43.08
N SER A 147 63.45 129.49 42.85
CA SER A 147 63.27 128.90 41.52
C SER A 147 61.81 128.88 41.05
N ALA A 148 60.87 128.69 41.98
CA ALA A 148 59.45 128.73 41.66
C ALA A 148 59.01 130.14 41.21
N GLN A 149 59.54 131.18 41.86
CA GLN A 149 59.23 132.56 41.51
C GLN A 149 59.79 132.96 40.13
N GLU A 150 61.02 132.57 39.80
CA GLU A 150 61.60 132.82 38.46
C GLU A 150 60.83 132.09 37.36
N SER A 151 60.37 130.85 37.61
CA SER A 151 59.59 130.08 36.63
C SER A 151 58.22 130.72 36.33
N ALA A 152 57.59 131.31 37.34
CA ALA A 152 56.30 131.98 37.20
C ALA A 152 56.42 133.26 36.35
N GLN A 153 57.51 134.02 36.50
CA GLN A 153 57.75 135.22 35.71
C GLN A 153 58.00 134.91 34.23
N ARG A 154 58.79 133.87 33.91
CA ARG A 154 59.02 133.46 32.52
C ARG A 154 57.77 132.94 31.81
N MET A 155 56.87 132.27 32.52
CA MET A 155 55.60 131.82 31.93
C MET A 155 54.64 132.97 31.61
N ALA A 156 54.68 134.07 32.36
CA ALA A 156 53.84 135.24 32.09
C ALA A 156 54.26 135.98 30.81
N GLU A 157 55.56 136.06 30.52
CA GLU A 157 56.08 136.69 29.29
C GLU A 157 55.84 135.82 28.04
N ALA A 158 55.90 134.49 28.16
CA ALA A 158 55.63 133.56 27.04
C ALA A 158 54.15 133.56 26.58
N ALA A 159 53.21 133.88 27.46
CA ALA A 159 51.78 133.90 27.13
C ALA A 159 51.38 135.04 26.18
N GLN A 160 52.13 136.15 26.15
CA GLN A 160 51.80 137.30 25.29
C GLN A 160 52.21 137.08 23.82
N GLY A 161 53.23 136.26 23.54
CA GLY A 161 53.64 135.91 22.17
C GLY A 161 52.68 134.91 21.47
N PHE A 162 52.00 134.05 22.24
CA PHE A 162 51.14 132.98 21.71
C PHE A 162 49.79 133.46 21.12
N GLY A 163 49.37 134.70 21.42
CA GLY A 163 48.07 135.24 20.97
C GLY A 163 48.00 135.53 19.47
N PHE A 164 49.13 135.88 18.85
CA PHE A 164 49.17 136.29 17.44
C PHE A 164 49.22 135.08 16.48
N GLN A 165 49.95 134.03 16.86
CA GLN A 165 50.13 132.81 16.05
C GLN A 165 48.85 131.96 15.99
N LYS A 166 48.09 131.93 17.09
CA LYS A 166 46.82 131.19 17.19
C LYS A 166 45.72 131.73 16.27
N LYS A 167 45.82 132.98 15.82
CA LYS A 167 44.85 133.62 14.91
C LYS A 167 45.10 133.22 13.45
N LEU A 168 46.34 132.94 13.06
CA LEU A 168 46.73 132.41 11.75
C LEU A 168 46.40 130.92 11.61
N GLU A 169 46.66 130.13 12.65
CA GLU A 169 46.35 128.69 12.69
C GLU A 169 44.85 128.39 12.56
N LYS A 170 44.00 129.27 13.13
CA LYS A 170 42.54 129.17 13.06
C LYS A 170 41.95 129.44 11.66
N LEU A 171 42.71 130.09 10.79
CA LEU A 171 42.31 130.38 9.40
C LEU A 171 42.70 129.23 8.47
N GLY A 172 43.90 128.63 8.65
CA GLY A 172 44.29 127.42 7.91
C GLY A 172 43.40 126.22 8.23
N SER A 173 43.15 125.96 9.51
CA SER A 173 42.32 124.82 9.95
C SER A 173 40.86 124.87 9.48
N LYS A 174 40.32 126.05 9.11
CA LYS A 174 38.96 126.16 8.53
C LYS A 174 38.90 125.78 7.04
N LEU A 175 40.00 125.97 6.31
CA LEU A 175 40.10 125.57 4.91
C LEU A 175 40.26 124.05 4.79
N ASP A 176 41.16 123.47 5.59
CA ASP A 176 41.39 122.02 5.63
C ASP A 176 40.13 121.23 6.03
N MET A 177 39.31 121.78 6.94
CA MET A 177 38.06 121.13 7.37
C MET A 177 36.99 121.12 6.28
N ARG A 178 36.96 122.12 5.39
CA ARG A 178 35.99 122.19 4.29
C ARG A 178 36.36 121.22 3.17
N GLU A 179 37.65 121.08 2.88
CA GLU A 179 38.17 120.15 1.87
C GLU A 179 38.05 118.69 2.35
N ALA A 180 38.38 118.42 3.62
CA ALA A 180 38.15 117.12 4.25
C ALA A 180 36.66 116.73 4.29
N ALA A 181 35.75 117.68 4.56
CA ALA A 181 34.31 117.42 4.56
C ALA A 181 33.76 117.08 3.17
N GLN A 182 34.29 117.70 2.11
CA GLN A 182 33.90 117.40 0.73
C GLN A 182 34.45 116.05 0.25
N GLY A 183 35.72 115.74 0.56
CA GLY A 183 36.31 114.43 0.27
C GLY A 183 35.58 113.28 0.98
N PHE A 184 35.23 113.47 2.26
CA PHE A 184 34.47 112.48 3.04
C PHE A 184 33.05 112.27 2.49
N GLY A 185 32.41 113.33 1.98
CA GLY A 185 31.10 113.24 1.34
C GLY A 185 31.12 112.42 0.04
N PHE A 186 32.17 112.57 -0.78
CA PHE A 186 32.36 111.78 -2.00
C PHE A 186 32.67 110.32 -1.69
N GLN A 187 33.60 110.08 -0.76
CA GLN A 187 33.97 108.72 -0.35
C GLN A 187 32.79 107.97 0.27
N LYS A 188 31.95 108.65 1.06
CA LYS A 188 30.72 108.06 1.60
C LYS A 188 29.73 107.67 0.50
N LYS A 189 29.50 108.54 -0.49
CA LYS A 189 28.61 108.23 -1.63
C LYS A 189 29.14 107.09 -2.48
N LEU A 190 30.45 107.05 -2.74
CA LEU A 190 31.07 105.96 -3.48
C LEU A 190 30.94 104.64 -2.72
N SER A 191 31.21 104.65 -1.41
CA SER A 191 31.04 103.45 -0.56
C SER A 191 29.58 102.98 -0.46
N GLN A 192 28.61 103.90 -0.47
CA GLN A 192 27.19 103.55 -0.54
C GLN A 192 26.85 102.92 -1.88
N GLN A 193 27.35 103.48 -2.99
CA GLN A 193 27.11 102.95 -4.32
C GLN A 193 27.75 101.57 -4.50
N GLU A 194 28.98 101.36 -4.03
CA GLU A 194 29.65 100.06 -4.05
C GLU A 194 28.93 99.03 -3.17
N PHE A 195 28.43 99.44 -2.01
CA PHE A 195 27.61 98.58 -1.15
C PHE A 195 26.28 98.19 -1.79
N GLU A 196 25.57 99.15 -2.39
CA GLU A 196 24.31 98.89 -3.11
C GLU A 196 24.54 97.97 -4.31
N GLN A 197 25.63 98.19 -5.07
CA GLN A 197 26.00 97.34 -6.18
C GLN A 197 26.35 95.92 -5.71
N ALA A 198 27.17 95.78 -4.67
CA ALA A 198 27.53 94.49 -4.08
C ALA A 198 26.30 93.76 -3.52
N SER A 199 25.39 94.48 -2.85
CA SER A 199 24.13 93.92 -2.34
C SER A 199 23.26 93.41 -3.49
N SER A 200 23.09 94.20 -4.56
CA SER A 200 22.28 93.79 -5.71
C SER A 200 22.85 92.58 -6.46
N LEU A 201 24.17 92.47 -6.58
CA LEU A 201 24.83 91.30 -7.16
C LEU A 201 24.65 90.07 -6.26
N SER A 202 24.80 90.23 -4.94
CA SER A 202 24.54 89.15 -3.99
C SER A 202 23.09 88.67 -4.05
N ASP A 203 22.12 89.58 -4.18
CA ASP A 203 20.70 89.22 -4.32
C ASP A 203 20.46 88.47 -5.65
N GLN A 204 21.10 88.91 -6.74
CA GLN A 204 21.02 88.23 -8.03
C GLN A 204 21.65 86.84 -7.99
N GLU A 205 22.82 86.68 -7.38
CA GLU A 205 23.49 85.39 -7.22
C GLU A 205 22.66 84.44 -6.36
N PHE A 206 22.10 84.94 -5.25
CA PHE A 206 21.21 84.17 -4.40
C PHE A 206 19.96 83.72 -5.16
N GLU A 207 19.35 84.61 -5.95
CA GLU A 207 18.16 84.28 -6.74
C GLU A 207 18.47 83.28 -7.87
N GLN A 208 19.64 83.37 -8.49
CA GLN A 208 20.12 82.38 -9.46
C GLN A 208 20.35 81.01 -8.82
N GLN A 209 21.03 80.95 -7.67
CA GLN A 209 21.21 79.69 -6.94
C GLN A 209 19.87 79.08 -6.52
N PHE A 210 18.91 79.90 -6.09
CA PHE A 210 17.60 79.42 -5.71
C PHE A 210 16.82 78.87 -6.92
N LYS A 211 16.93 79.53 -8.09
CA LYS A 211 16.36 79.05 -9.35
C LYS A 211 16.96 77.71 -9.76
N MET A 212 18.29 77.58 -9.76
CA MET A 212 18.96 76.31 -10.08
C MET A 212 18.55 75.20 -9.11
N THR A 213 18.58 75.46 -7.80
CA THR A 213 18.19 74.47 -6.79
C THR A 213 16.74 74.01 -6.99
N ARG A 214 15.84 74.94 -7.35
CA ARG A 214 14.43 74.62 -7.62
C ARG A 214 14.27 73.79 -8.90
N GLU A 215 15.03 74.09 -9.93
CA GLU A 215 15.06 73.32 -11.18
C GLU A 215 15.62 71.92 -10.98
N GLU A 216 16.74 71.78 -10.26
CA GLU A 216 17.30 70.48 -9.89
C GLU A 216 16.32 69.63 -9.08
N TYR A 217 15.65 70.24 -8.09
CA TYR A 217 14.63 69.55 -7.31
C TYR A 217 13.44 69.10 -8.18
N ARG A 218 13.01 69.95 -9.11
CA ARG A 218 11.94 69.62 -10.06
C ARG A 218 12.34 68.48 -11.00
N GLN A 219 13.56 68.52 -11.54
CA GLN A 219 14.08 67.45 -12.40
C GLN A 219 14.16 66.12 -11.63
N LYS A 220 14.62 66.14 -10.38
CA LYS A 220 14.68 64.94 -9.54
C LYS A 220 13.29 64.34 -9.28
N LEU A 221 12.29 65.19 -9.04
CA LEU A 221 10.88 64.77 -8.91
C LEU A 221 10.33 64.17 -10.20
N GLU A 222 10.60 64.79 -11.35
CA GLU A 222 10.17 64.28 -12.66
C GLU A 222 10.84 62.93 -12.99
N LEU A 223 12.11 62.77 -12.65
CA LEU A 223 12.87 61.53 -12.85
C LEU A 223 12.33 60.41 -11.96
N GLN A 224 12.09 60.69 -10.68
CA GLN A 224 11.46 59.75 -9.74
C GLN A 224 10.05 59.33 -10.20
N SER A 225 9.24 60.28 -10.69
CA SER A 225 7.91 59.98 -11.23
C SER A 225 7.99 59.11 -12.50
N ARG A 226 8.96 59.37 -13.37
CA ARG A 226 9.20 58.59 -14.59
C ARG A 226 9.64 57.16 -14.25
N GLU A 227 10.52 56.99 -13.27
CA GLU A 227 10.97 55.67 -12.77
C GLU A 227 9.79 54.88 -12.19
N GLN A 228 8.98 55.48 -11.31
CA GLN A 228 7.79 54.81 -10.77
C GLN A 228 6.79 54.40 -11.87
N THR A 229 6.62 55.25 -12.87
CA THR A 229 5.75 54.95 -14.02
C THR A 229 6.29 53.78 -14.84
N GLN A 230 7.61 53.74 -15.08
CA GLN A 230 8.26 52.62 -15.78
C GLN A 230 8.16 51.33 -14.98
N GLN A 231 8.43 51.37 -13.67
CA GLN A 231 8.32 50.22 -12.79
C GLN A 231 6.90 49.65 -12.79
N THR A 232 5.89 50.51 -12.70
CA THR A 232 4.48 50.10 -12.77
C THR A 232 4.13 49.46 -14.12
N LYS A 233 4.67 49.98 -15.22
CA LYS A 233 4.47 49.40 -16.57
C LYS A 233 5.12 48.02 -16.69
N LEU A 234 6.34 47.86 -16.19
CA LEU A 234 7.05 46.58 -16.15
C LEU A 234 6.27 45.55 -15.32
N SER A 235 5.87 45.89 -14.10
CA SER A 235 5.09 44.98 -13.25
C SER A 235 3.75 44.59 -13.88
N ARG A 236 3.08 45.49 -14.62
CA ARG A 236 1.87 45.14 -15.38
C ARG A 236 2.15 44.20 -16.54
N MET A 237 3.26 44.39 -17.27
CA MET A 237 3.65 43.48 -18.35
C MET A 237 3.98 42.09 -17.81
N GLU A 238 4.79 42.00 -16.75
CA GLU A 238 5.15 40.75 -16.09
C GLU A 238 3.91 40.03 -15.56
N PHE A 239 2.99 40.75 -14.91
CA PHE A 239 1.74 40.18 -14.43
C PHE A 239 0.88 39.62 -15.56
N ASN A 240 0.73 40.36 -16.66
CA ASN A 240 -0.05 39.91 -17.82
C ASN A 240 0.61 38.70 -18.52
N GLN A 241 1.94 38.69 -18.61
CA GLN A 241 2.69 37.55 -19.15
C GLN A 241 2.50 36.30 -18.28
N ALA A 242 2.65 36.44 -16.96
CA ALA A 242 2.44 35.35 -16.01
C ALA A 242 0.99 34.82 -16.07
N LYS A 243 0.01 35.71 -16.18
CA LYS A 243 -1.40 35.34 -16.37
C LYS A 243 -1.61 34.55 -17.66
N GLY A 244 -1.05 35.00 -18.78
CA GLY A 244 -1.16 34.30 -20.07
C GLY A 244 -0.52 32.90 -20.03
N LEU A 245 0.66 32.77 -19.44
CA LEU A 245 1.34 31.47 -19.26
C LEU A 245 0.53 30.53 -18.36
N SER A 246 -0.01 31.04 -17.25
CA SER A 246 -0.86 30.25 -16.35
C SER A 246 -2.14 29.77 -17.02
N GLU A 247 -2.76 30.60 -17.88
CA GLU A 247 -3.97 30.24 -18.61
C GLU A 247 -3.68 29.19 -19.69
N GLN A 248 -2.52 29.29 -20.35
CA GLN A 248 -2.05 28.28 -21.30
C GLN A 248 -1.76 26.94 -20.62
N ASP A 249 -1.05 26.94 -19.48
CA ASP A 249 -0.76 25.73 -18.70
C ASP A 249 -2.05 25.07 -18.19
N PHE A 250 -3.01 25.87 -17.71
CA PHE A 250 -4.32 25.38 -17.33
C PHE A 250 -5.07 24.73 -18.51
N GLN A 251 -5.09 25.37 -19.68
CA GLN A 251 -5.72 24.79 -20.88
C GLN A 251 -5.02 23.50 -21.35
N GLN A 252 -3.69 23.42 -21.27
CA GLN A 252 -2.95 22.20 -21.62
C GLN A 252 -3.27 21.06 -20.65
N LYS A 253 -3.23 21.31 -19.34
CA LYS A 253 -3.60 20.33 -18.32
C LYS A 253 -5.05 19.87 -18.48
N PHE A 254 -5.96 20.78 -18.80
CA PHE A 254 -7.35 20.43 -19.07
C PHE A 254 -7.52 19.55 -20.32
N LYS A 255 -6.77 19.83 -21.40
CA LYS A 255 -6.76 18.98 -22.60
C LYS A 255 -6.21 17.58 -22.30
N MET A 256 -5.06 17.48 -21.63
CA MET A 256 -4.47 16.20 -21.24
C MET A 256 -5.43 15.39 -20.35
N SER A 257 -6.01 16.01 -19.31
CA SER A 257 -6.98 15.35 -18.44
C SER A 257 -8.22 14.85 -19.20
N ARG A 258 -8.69 15.60 -20.21
CA ARG A 258 -9.81 15.17 -21.07
C ARG A 258 -9.43 13.98 -21.97
N GLU A 259 -8.19 13.94 -22.45
CA GLU A 259 -7.67 12.83 -23.26
C GLU A 259 -7.45 11.57 -22.41
N GLU A 260 -6.86 11.69 -21.22
CA GLU A 260 -6.72 10.60 -20.25
C GLU A 260 -8.09 10.00 -19.89
N TYR A 261 -9.09 10.85 -19.64
CA TYR A 261 -10.46 10.38 -19.38
C TYR A 261 -11.07 9.63 -20.57
N ARG A 262 -10.81 10.09 -21.81
CA ARG A 262 -11.25 9.39 -23.04
C ARG A 262 -10.56 8.04 -23.21
N GLN A 263 -9.26 7.97 -22.94
CA GLN A 263 -8.51 6.70 -22.97
C GLN A 263 -9.04 5.71 -21.93
N ALA A 264 -9.27 6.17 -20.69
CA ALA A 264 -9.85 5.33 -19.64
C ALA A 264 -11.22 4.75 -20.02
N LEU A 265 -12.09 5.56 -20.65
CA LEU A 265 -13.38 5.10 -21.16
C LEU A 265 -13.25 4.07 -22.29
N ASN A 266 -12.25 4.22 -23.17
CA ASN A 266 -12.02 3.25 -24.24
C ASN A 266 -11.51 1.92 -23.67
N ILE A 267 -10.55 1.96 -22.75
CA ILE A 267 -10.04 0.75 -22.07
C ILE A 267 -11.19 0.03 -21.35
N GLN A 268 -12.08 0.76 -20.67
CA GLN A 268 -13.23 0.17 -20.01
C GLN A 268 -14.20 -0.51 -21.00
N LYS A 269 -14.40 0.05 -22.20
CA LYS A 269 -15.22 -0.58 -23.25
C LYS A 269 -14.56 -1.84 -23.80
N GLU A 270 -13.26 -1.79 -24.06
CA GLU A 270 -12.49 -2.94 -24.54
C GLU A 270 -12.54 -4.09 -23.52
N ASP A 271 -12.39 -3.80 -22.23
CA ASP A 271 -12.48 -4.80 -21.16
C ASP A 271 -13.87 -5.44 -21.06
N GLN A 272 -14.93 -4.64 -21.23
CA GLN A 272 -16.31 -5.17 -21.30
C GLN A 272 -16.53 -6.07 -22.51
N ASP A 273 -16.00 -5.70 -23.68
CA ASP A 273 -16.16 -6.49 -24.90
C ASP A 273 -15.29 -7.76 -24.87
N PHE A 274 -14.11 -7.69 -24.27
CA PHE A 274 -13.29 -8.86 -23.98
C PHE A 274 -14.02 -9.83 -23.04
N LYS A 275 -14.62 -9.33 -21.96
CA LYS A 275 -15.41 -10.15 -21.03
C LYS A 275 -16.60 -10.83 -21.71
N LYS A 276 -17.36 -10.12 -22.56
CA LYS A 276 -18.45 -10.73 -23.35
C LYS A 276 -17.93 -11.80 -24.32
N THR A 277 -16.73 -11.61 -24.86
CA THR A 277 -16.12 -12.57 -25.78
C THR A 277 -15.72 -13.84 -25.05
N LEU A 278 -15.11 -13.71 -23.85
CA LEU A 278 -14.82 -14.85 -22.98
C LEU A 278 -16.09 -15.60 -22.56
N GLU A 279 -17.16 -14.88 -22.19
CA GLU A 279 -18.44 -15.50 -21.82
C GLU A 279 -19.05 -16.29 -22.99
N LYS A 280 -19.00 -15.74 -24.21
CA LYS A 280 -19.42 -16.46 -25.43
C LYS A 280 -18.55 -17.68 -25.72
N LEU A 281 -17.24 -17.60 -25.47
CA LEU A 281 -16.33 -18.71 -25.68
C LEU A 281 -16.62 -19.84 -24.69
N GLY A 282 -16.81 -19.52 -23.41
CA GLY A 282 -17.22 -20.48 -22.38
C GLY A 282 -18.54 -21.17 -22.73
N PHE A 283 -19.56 -20.41 -23.11
CA PHE A 283 -20.84 -20.99 -23.53
C PHE A 283 -20.72 -21.93 -24.74
N ARG A 284 -19.85 -21.60 -25.72
CA ARG A 284 -19.58 -22.48 -26.86
C ARG A 284 -18.90 -23.78 -26.44
N GLN A 285 -17.93 -23.69 -25.53
CA GLN A 285 -17.20 -24.85 -25.02
C GLN A 285 -18.12 -25.78 -24.23
N ASP A 286 -18.92 -25.23 -23.32
CA ASP A 286 -19.89 -26.00 -22.52
C ASP A 286 -20.92 -26.69 -23.42
N LYS A 287 -21.40 -25.99 -24.46
CA LYS A 287 -22.33 -26.59 -25.44
C LYS A 287 -21.67 -27.73 -26.22
N ALA A 288 -20.43 -27.57 -26.64
CA ALA A 288 -19.71 -28.60 -27.38
C ALA A 288 -19.45 -29.84 -26.51
N LEU A 289 -19.02 -29.64 -25.26
CA LEU A 289 -18.84 -30.73 -24.29
C LEU A 289 -20.15 -31.45 -24.00
N SER A 290 -21.24 -30.71 -23.76
CA SER A 290 -22.56 -31.31 -23.53
C SER A 290 -23.07 -32.09 -24.75
N GLN A 291 -22.80 -31.61 -25.97
CA GLN A 291 -23.12 -32.36 -27.19
C GLN A 291 -22.30 -33.65 -27.29
N GLN A 292 -21.00 -33.59 -27.00
CA GLN A 292 -20.12 -34.75 -26.99
C GLN A 292 -20.53 -35.79 -25.94
N GLU A 293 -20.85 -35.37 -24.72
CA GLU A 293 -21.34 -36.25 -23.66
C GLU A 293 -22.66 -36.92 -24.07
N PHE A 294 -23.56 -36.18 -24.70
CA PHE A 294 -24.81 -36.73 -25.21
C PHE A 294 -24.59 -37.77 -26.32
N GLU A 295 -23.70 -37.49 -27.28
CA GLU A 295 -23.35 -38.43 -28.35
C GLU A 295 -22.69 -39.71 -27.80
N GLN A 296 -21.81 -39.59 -26.80
CA GLN A 296 -21.21 -40.74 -26.12
C GLN A 296 -22.27 -41.56 -25.38
N ALA A 297 -23.20 -40.92 -24.68
CA ALA A 297 -24.28 -41.61 -23.98
C ALA A 297 -25.20 -42.36 -24.95
N MET A 298 -25.55 -41.75 -26.09
CA MET A 298 -26.32 -42.42 -27.15
C MET A 298 -25.58 -43.63 -27.72
N THR A 299 -24.28 -43.49 -27.99
CA THR A 299 -23.46 -44.58 -28.54
C THR A 299 -23.36 -45.75 -27.56
N LEU A 300 -23.14 -45.47 -26.27
CA LEU A 300 -23.11 -46.51 -25.22
C LEU A 300 -24.47 -47.18 -25.08
N SER A 301 -25.57 -46.42 -25.11
CA SER A 301 -26.93 -46.97 -25.05
C SER A 301 -27.22 -47.88 -26.24
N ASP A 302 -26.84 -47.50 -27.46
CA ASP A 302 -26.98 -48.34 -28.64
C ASP A 302 -26.14 -49.62 -28.53
N GLN A 303 -24.93 -49.52 -27.97
CA GLN A 303 -24.06 -50.68 -27.76
C GLN A 303 -24.65 -51.66 -26.72
N GLU A 304 -25.18 -51.14 -25.60
CA GLU A 304 -25.88 -51.94 -24.59
C GLU A 304 -27.14 -52.60 -25.17
N PHE A 305 -27.90 -51.86 -25.98
CA PHE A 305 -29.06 -52.41 -26.67
C PHE A 305 -28.67 -53.54 -27.64
N GLN A 306 -27.60 -53.38 -28.42
CA GLN A 306 -27.10 -54.43 -29.31
C GLN A 306 -26.58 -55.66 -28.55
N GLN A 307 -25.90 -55.46 -27.42
CA GLN A 307 -25.43 -56.57 -26.58
C GLN A 307 -26.59 -57.35 -25.97
N THR A 308 -27.57 -56.64 -25.40
CA THR A 308 -28.74 -57.26 -24.77
C THR A 308 -29.61 -58.00 -25.78
N THR A 309 -29.84 -57.41 -26.96
CA THR A 309 -30.55 -58.08 -28.06
C THR A 309 -29.78 -59.28 -28.61
N GLY A 310 -28.46 -59.17 -28.74
CA GLY A 310 -27.58 -60.28 -29.14
C GLY A 310 -27.62 -61.45 -28.16
N LEU A 311 -27.50 -61.18 -26.85
CA LEU A 311 -27.59 -62.19 -25.80
C LEU A 311 -28.98 -62.83 -25.74
N SER A 312 -30.05 -62.04 -25.85
CA SER A 312 -31.42 -62.55 -25.91
C SER A 312 -31.64 -63.48 -27.10
N LYS A 313 -31.11 -63.11 -28.27
CA LYS A 313 -31.14 -63.98 -29.46
C LYS A 313 -30.39 -65.28 -29.24
N GLN A 314 -29.19 -65.22 -28.63
CA GLN A 314 -28.40 -66.40 -28.33
C GLN A 314 -29.10 -67.33 -27.33
N GLN A 315 -29.73 -66.77 -26.30
CA GLN A 315 -30.54 -67.52 -25.34
C GLN A 315 -31.73 -68.21 -26.02
N PHE A 316 -32.45 -67.47 -26.86
CA PHE A 316 -33.57 -68.04 -27.63
C PHE A 316 -33.12 -69.17 -28.56
N GLU A 317 -32.01 -69.01 -29.28
CA GLU A 317 -31.44 -70.05 -30.14
C GLU A 317 -31.01 -71.30 -29.33
N GLN A 318 -30.42 -71.10 -28.15
CA GLN A 318 -30.03 -72.17 -27.25
C GLN A 318 -31.25 -72.94 -26.72
N ASP A 319 -32.29 -72.23 -26.27
CA ASP A 319 -33.54 -72.81 -25.78
C ASP A 319 -34.26 -73.59 -26.89
N TYR A 320 -34.32 -73.01 -28.09
CA TYR A 320 -34.88 -73.67 -29.26
C TYR A 320 -34.11 -74.97 -29.60
N ALA A 321 -32.78 -74.93 -29.57
CA ALA A 321 -31.95 -76.12 -29.81
C ALA A 321 -32.14 -77.20 -28.74
N LEU A 322 -32.27 -76.80 -27.46
CA LEU A 322 -32.58 -77.71 -26.36
C LEU A 322 -33.97 -78.33 -26.52
N GLN A 323 -34.97 -77.56 -26.93
CA GLN A 323 -36.32 -78.06 -27.20
C GLN A 323 -36.32 -79.08 -28.35
N GLN A 324 -35.59 -78.81 -29.43
CA GLN A 324 -35.43 -79.76 -30.54
C GLN A 324 -34.74 -81.06 -30.09
N ARG A 325 -33.70 -80.97 -29.25
CA ARG A 325 -33.08 -82.16 -28.64
C ARG A 325 -34.07 -82.95 -27.78
N ARG A 326 -34.85 -82.28 -26.93
CA ARG A 326 -35.88 -82.92 -26.10
C ARG A 326 -36.90 -83.68 -26.94
N LEU A 327 -37.43 -83.06 -27.98
CA LEU A 327 -38.36 -83.71 -28.92
C LEU A 327 -37.70 -84.89 -29.65
N GLY A 328 -36.43 -84.75 -30.03
CA GLY A 328 -35.64 -85.84 -30.62
C GLY A 328 -35.49 -87.03 -29.67
N THR A 329 -35.12 -86.77 -28.40
CA THR A 329 -34.98 -87.81 -27.38
C THR A 329 -36.32 -88.46 -27.04
N GLU A 330 -37.40 -87.69 -26.97
CA GLU A 330 -38.75 -88.21 -26.71
C GLU A 330 -39.22 -89.13 -27.85
N LYS A 331 -39.01 -88.73 -29.11
CA LYS A 331 -39.29 -89.59 -30.27
C LYS A 331 -38.45 -90.87 -30.25
N PHE A 332 -37.21 -90.80 -29.82
CA PHE A 332 -36.34 -91.97 -29.70
C PHE A 332 -36.85 -92.92 -28.61
N LEU A 333 -37.19 -92.39 -27.43
CA LEU A 333 -37.77 -93.17 -26.32
C LEU A 333 -39.10 -93.81 -26.73
N ALA A 334 -40.00 -93.07 -27.37
CA ALA A 334 -41.26 -93.59 -27.86
C ALA A 334 -41.08 -94.74 -28.88
N LYS A 335 -40.07 -94.63 -29.77
CA LYS A 335 -39.71 -95.73 -30.69
C LYS A 335 -39.19 -96.95 -29.92
N LEU A 336 -38.31 -96.74 -28.95
CA LEU A 336 -37.72 -97.81 -28.16
C LEU A 336 -38.79 -98.55 -27.34
N ASP A 337 -39.71 -97.83 -26.72
CA ASP A 337 -40.89 -98.38 -26.02
C ASP A 337 -41.84 -99.13 -26.97
N SER A 338 -42.08 -98.59 -28.16
CA SER A 338 -42.91 -99.30 -29.16
C SER A 338 -42.26 -100.61 -29.62
N GLY A 339 -40.93 -100.61 -29.80
CA GLY A 339 -40.17 -101.79 -30.21
C GLY A 339 -40.15 -102.86 -29.12
N THR A 340 -39.93 -102.48 -27.86
CA THR A 340 -39.98 -103.42 -26.73
C THR A 340 -41.38 -103.98 -26.52
N ARG A 341 -42.44 -103.17 -26.65
CA ARG A 341 -43.83 -103.67 -26.63
C ARG A 341 -44.09 -104.67 -27.75
N GLN A 342 -43.61 -104.41 -28.96
CA GLN A 342 -43.77 -105.34 -30.07
C GLN A 342 -43.04 -106.67 -29.82
N GLN A 343 -41.81 -106.61 -29.29
CA GLN A 343 -41.08 -107.81 -28.89
C GLN A 343 -41.79 -108.61 -27.79
N LEU A 344 -42.40 -107.93 -26.81
CA LEU A 344 -43.21 -108.57 -25.78
C LEU A 344 -44.46 -109.23 -26.35
N MET A 345 -45.19 -108.56 -27.25
CA MET A 345 -46.35 -109.15 -27.94
C MET A 345 -45.96 -110.38 -28.77
N ASP A 346 -44.82 -110.34 -29.48
CA ASP A 346 -44.31 -111.47 -30.24
C ASP A 346 -43.92 -112.65 -29.33
N MET A 347 -43.28 -112.38 -28.19
CA MET A 347 -42.98 -113.40 -27.17
C MET A 347 -44.26 -113.98 -26.58
N GLU A 348 -45.24 -113.15 -26.23
CA GLU A 348 -46.54 -113.60 -25.70
C GLU A 348 -47.27 -114.48 -26.71
N SER A 349 -47.29 -114.09 -27.99
CA SER A 349 -47.88 -114.89 -29.07
C SER A 349 -47.17 -116.24 -29.23
N LYS A 350 -45.83 -116.26 -29.16
CA LYS A 350 -45.04 -117.51 -29.18
C LYS A 350 -45.35 -118.40 -27.97
N MET A 351 -45.41 -117.83 -26.77
CA MET A 351 -45.74 -118.57 -25.55
C MET A 351 -47.16 -119.12 -25.59
N ARG A 352 -48.15 -118.33 -26.03
CA ARG A 352 -49.53 -118.80 -26.22
C ARG A 352 -49.61 -119.97 -27.21
N LYS A 353 -48.85 -119.92 -28.32
CA LYS A 353 -48.77 -121.03 -29.27
C LYS A 353 -48.15 -122.29 -28.65
N GLN A 354 -47.12 -122.13 -27.81
CA GLN A 354 -46.53 -123.26 -27.09
C GLN A 354 -47.49 -123.86 -26.06
N LEU A 355 -48.21 -123.03 -25.30
CA LEU A 355 -49.22 -123.48 -24.34
C LEU A 355 -50.36 -124.22 -25.02
N ALA A 356 -50.91 -123.69 -26.11
CA ALA A 356 -51.95 -124.37 -26.88
C ALA A 356 -51.49 -125.74 -27.42
N LYS A 357 -50.21 -125.85 -27.83
CA LYS A 357 -49.63 -127.14 -28.26
C LYS A 357 -49.52 -128.14 -27.11
N ILE A 358 -49.25 -127.67 -25.88
CA ILE A 358 -49.17 -128.50 -24.69
C ILE A 358 -50.57 -128.95 -24.23
N GLU A 359 -51.55 -128.05 -24.21
CA GLU A 359 -52.94 -128.35 -23.82
C GLU A 359 -53.57 -129.39 -24.75
N VAL A 360 -53.42 -129.25 -26.07
CA VAL A 360 -53.90 -130.24 -27.05
C VAL A 360 -53.23 -131.61 -26.82
N GLY A 361 -51.96 -131.63 -26.39
CA GLY A 361 -51.27 -132.88 -26.03
C GLY A 361 -51.79 -133.51 -24.72
N ALA A 362 -52.17 -132.71 -23.73
CA ALA A 362 -52.69 -133.19 -22.45
C ALA A 362 -54.11 -133.76 -22.56
N ASP A 363 -54.98 -133.10 -23.32
CA ASP A 363 -56.35 -133.55 -23.57
C ASP A 363 -56.38 -134.85 -24.40
N ALA A 364 -55.51 -134.95 -25.41
CA ALA A 364 -55.35 -136.18 -26.20
C ALA A 364 -54.93 -137.37 -25.33
N LYS A 365 -53.96 -137.17 -24.42
CA LYS A 365 -53.52 -138.21 -23.49
C LYS A 365 -54.62 -138.62 -22.49
N THR A 366 -55.41 -137.68 -22.01
CA THR A 366 -56.50 -137.96 -21.06
C THR A 366 -57.62 -138.77 -21.72
N ASN A 367 -58.05 -138.37 -22.93
CA ASN A 367 -59.05 -139.10 -23.71
C ASN A 367 -58.55 -140.49 -24.14
N MET A 368 -57.27 -140.60 -24.47
CA MET A 368 -56.66 -141.89 -24.79
C MET A 368 -56.67 -142.82 -23.57
N THR A 369 -56.27 -142.32 -22.38
CA THR A 369 -56.22 -143.12 -21.16
C THR A 369 -57.60 -143.66 -20.79
N SER A 370 -58.65 -142.85 -20.92
CA SER A 370 -60.03 -143.31 -20.65
C SER A 370 -60.49 -144.37 -21.65
N MET A 371 -60.15 -144.21 -22.93
CA MET A 371 -60.50 -145.18 -23.99
C MET A 371 -59.80 -146.52 -23.77
N VAL A 372 -58.48 -146.54 -23.53
CA VAL A 372 -57.72 -147.76 -23.24
C VAL A 372 -58.22 -148.44 -21.97
N THR A 373 -58.53 -147.68 -20.92
CA THR A 373 -59.08 -148.23 -19.67
C THR A 373 -60.43 -148.93 -19.93
N SER A 374 -61.30 -148.32 -20.72
CA SER A 374 -62.60 -148.90 -21.07
C SER A 374 -62.47 -150.19 -21.90
N MET A 375 -61.50 -150.25 -22.81
CA MET A 375 -61.22 -151.43 -23.64
C MET A 375 -60.66 -152.57 -22.79
N HIS A 376 -59.77 -152.26 -21.84
CA HIS A 376 -59.22 -153.25 -20.92
C HIS A 376 -60.28 -153.84 -19.99
N GLU A 377 -61.22 -153.01 -19.51
CA GLU A 377 -62.34 -153.47 -18.69
C GLU A 377 -63.27 -154.41 -19.46
N LEU A 378 -63.57 -154.08 -20.72
CA LEU A 378 -64.41 -154.91 -21.60
C LEU A 378 -63.75 -156.25 -21.92
N TYR A 379 -62.45 -156.24 -22.24
CA TYR A 379 -61.65 -157.45 -22.44
C TYR A 379 -61.63 -158.34 -21.20
N SER A 380 -61.40 -157.75 -20.02
CA SER A 380 -61.37 -158.49 -18.75
C SER A 380 -62.71 -159.15 -18.45
N LYS A 381 -63.84 -158.46 -18.71
CA LYS A 381 -65.19 -159.02 -18.59
C LYS A 381 -65.42 -160.18 -19.57
N GLN A 382 -64.97 -160.04 -20.82
CA GLN A 382 -65.09 -161.09 -21.83
C GLN A 382 -64.26 -162.33 -21.45
N MET A 383 -63.02 -162.15 -21.02
CA MET A 383 -62.18 -163.24 -20.52
C MET A 383 -62.81 -163.94 -19.32
N ALA A 384 -63.28 -163.18 -18.33
CA ALA A 384 -63.93 -163.74 -17.15
C ALA A 384 -65.17 -164.57 -17.52
N SER A 385 -65.99 -164.09 -18.47
CA SER A 385 -67.15 -164.82 -18.99
C SER A 385 -66.77 -166.12 -19.70
N ILE A 386 -65.71 -166.11 -20.52
CA ILE A 386 -65.21 -167.31 -21.22
C ILE A 386 -64.67 -168.33 -20.22
N LEU A 387 -63.94 -167.90 -19.21
CA LEU A 387 -63.35 -168.78 -18.19
C LEU A 387 -64.38 -169.37 -17.24
N ALA A 388 -65.40 -168.59 -16.87
CA ALA A 388 -66.43 -168.99 -15.91
C ALA A 388 -67.45 -169.98 -16.49
N ASN A 389 -67.51 -170.18 -17.81
CA ASN A 389 -68.47 -171.09 -18.43
C ASN A 389 -67.98 -172.55 -18.34
N PRO A 390 -68.60 -173.42 -17.52
CA PRO A 390 -68.16 -174.81 -17.35
C PRO A 390 -68.54 -175.69 -18.55
N ASN A 391 -69.51 -175.28 -19.37
CA ASN A 391 -70.03 -176.08 -20.48
C ASN A 391 -69.20 -175.92 -21.77
N LEU A 392 -68.15 -175.09 -21.74
CA LEU A 392 -67.33 -174.79 -22.90
C LEU A 392 -66.16 -175.81 -23.00
N PRO A 393 -66.09 -176.60 -24.08
CA PRO A 393 -64.98 -177.52 -24.33
C PRO A 393 -63.64 -176.78 -24.27
N ALA A 394 -62.58 -177.47 -23.83
CA ALA A 394 -61.26 -176.86 -23.67
C ALA A 394 -60.74 -176.23 -24.98
N GLU A 395 -61.04 -176.84 -26.12
CA GLU A 395 -60.64 -176.36 -27.44
C GLU A 395 -61.37 -175.07 -27.85
N GLU A 396 -62.70 -175.03 -27.69
CA GLU A 396 -63.49 -173.81 -27.96
C GLU A 396 -63.12 -172.67 -27.01
N ARG A 397 -62.81 -172.99 -25.74
CA ARG A 397 -62.35 -172.00 -24.77
C ARG A 397 -61.03 -171.37 -25.22
N ALA A 398 -60.07 -172.18 -25.66
CA ALA A 398 -58.80 -171.67 -26.17
C ALA A 398 -58.99 -170.77 -27.41
N ALA A 399 -59.89 -171.15 -28.32
CA ALA A 399 -60.21 -170.34 -29.49
C ALA A 399 -60.86 -168.98 -29.13
N LEU A 400 -61.80 -168.97 -28.17
CA LEU A 400 -62.42 -167.73 -27.69
C LEU A 400 -61.45 -166.82 -26.94
N LEU A 401 -60.55 -167.39 -26.12
CA LEU A 401 -59.51 -166.61 -25.45
C LEU A 401 -58.53 -166.00 -26.45
N LYS A 402 -58.16 -166.74 -27.50
CA LYS A 402 -57.32 -166.25 -28.59
C LYS A 402 -58.02 -165.12 -29.36
N SER A 403 -59.28 -165.31 -29.72
CA SER A 403 -60.09 -164.29 -30.41
C SER A 403 -60.25 -163.01 -29.58
N ALA A 404 -60.48 -163.13 -28.27
CA ALA A 404 -60.52 -161.97 -27.39
C ALA A 404 -59.17 -161.25 -27.35
N GLY A 405 -58.05 -161.98 -27.34
CA GLY A 405 -56.70 -161.40 -27.34
C GLY A 405 -56.38 -160.66 -28.64
N GLU A 406 -56.74 -161.23 -29.79
CA GLU A 406 -56.59 -160.58 -31.11
C GLU A 406 -57.47 -159.33 -31.22
N LEU A 407 -58.69 -159.37 -30.68
CA LEU A 407 -59.58 -158.21 -30.65
C LEU A 407 -58.95 -157.08 -29.84
N LEU A 408 -58.40 -157.37 -28.66
CA LEU A 408 -57.70 -156.37 -27.83
C LEU A 408 -56.50 -155.78 -28.58
N GLN A 409 -55.67 -156.59 -29.24
CA GLN A 409 -54.54 -156.09 -30.02
C GLN A 409 -54.98 -155.16 -31.17
N LEU A 410 -56.01 -155.54 -31.91
CA LEU A 410 -56.54 -154.72 -32.99
C LEU A 410 -57.13 -153.41 -32.45
N GLN A 411 -57.81 -153.50 -31.32
CA GLN A 411 -58.37 -152.37 -30.59
C GLN A 411 -57.27 -151.41 -30.09
N THR A 412 -56.19 -151.92 -29.51
CA THR A 412 -55.03 -151.13 -29.09
C THR A 412 -54.33 -150.51 -30.29
N GLY A 413 -54.08 -151.26 -31.37
CA GLY A 413 -53.45 -150.74 -32.58
C GLY A 413 -54.25 -149.63 -33.27
N LEU A 414 -55.58 -149.65 -33.17
CA LEU A 414 -56.42 -148.54 -33.64
C LEU A 414 -56.18 -147.26 -32.82
N VAL A 415 -56.05 -147.38 -31.50
CA VAL A 415 -55.76 -146.24 -30.63
C VAL A 415 -54.35 -145.69 -30.92
N GLU A 416 -53.36 -146.55 -31.15
CA GLU A 416 -52.02 -146.14 -31.55
C GLU A 416 -52.03 -145.36 -32.87
N GLY A 417 -52.75 -145.86 -33.88
CA GLY A 417 -52.84 -145.22 -35.18
C GLY A 417 -53.60 -143.90 -35.17
N VAL A 418 -54.64 -143.76 -34.33
CA VAL A 418 -55.42 -142.51 -34.23
C VAL A 418 -54.62 -141.40 -33.54
N TYR A 419 -53.75 -141.74 -32.60
CA TYR A 419 -53.01 -140.76 -31.80
C TYR A 419 -51.51 -140.65 -32.13
N ASP A 420 -51.03 -141.41 -33.12
CA ASP A 420 -49.61 -141.47 -33.53
C ASP A 420 -48.67 -141.71 -32.32
N MET A 421 -49.11 -142.60 -31.42
CA MET A 421 -48.40 -142.99 -30.20
C MET A 421 -48.25 -144.51 -30.15
N GLU A 422 -47.05 -144.99 -29.85
CA GLU A 422 -46.75 -146.42 -29.69
C GLU A 422 -46.94 -146.81 -28.21
N PHE A 423 -47.86 -147.75 -27.89
CA PHE A 423 -47.98 -148.26 -26.52
C PHE A 423 -46.90 -149.31 -26.27
N ASP A 424 -45.84 -148.88 -25.59
CA ASP A 424 -44.86 -149.80 -25.03
C ASP A 424 -45.47 -150.49 -23.78
N TRP A 425 -46.23 -151.58 -24.00
CA TRP A 425 -46.73 -152.41 -22.90
C TRP A 425 -45.54 -153.00 -22.17
N ILE A 426 -45.33 -152.52 -20.93
CA ILE A 426 -44.29 -152.90 -19.98
C ILE A 426 -43.95 -154.40 -20.11
N GLY A 427 -42.90 -154.70 -20.89
CA GLY A 427 -42.53 -156.06 -21.31
C GLY A 427 -41.54 -156.14 -22.47
N SER A 428 -41.47 -155.12 -23.34
CA SER A 428 -40.59 -155.08 -24.53
C SER A 428 -39.10 -154.83 -24.27
N ALA A 429 -38.68 -154.76 -23.00
CA ALA A 429 -37.26 -154.66 -22.63
C ALA A 429 -36.42 -155.91 -22.98
N PHE A 430 -37.05 -156.92 -23.59
CA PHE A 430 -36.39 -158.11 -24.09
C PHE A 430 -36.87 -158.41 -25.52
N ASN A 431 -36.05 -158.09 -26.52
CA ASN A 431 -36.22 -158.61 -27.87
C ASN A 431 -35.83 -160.11 -27.86
N PRO A 432 -36.78 -161.08 -27.98
CA PRO A 432 -36.46 -162.50 -27.89
C PRO A 432 -35.59 -163.01 -29.04
N ASN A 433 -35.35 -162.19 -30.07
CA ASN A 433 -34.47 -162.54 -31.20
C ASN A 433 -33.05 -161.95 -31.10
N THR A 434 -32.74 -161.01 -30.18
CA THR A 434 -31.41 -160.36 -30.17
C THR A 434 -30.77 -160.06 -28.82
N GLY A 435 -31.49 -160.17 -27.69
CA GLY A 435 -30.90 -160.19 -26.34
C GLY A 435 -29.97 -159.01 -25.98
N LYS A 436 -30.20 -157.79 -26.50
CA LYS A 436 -29.39 -156.59 -26.15
C LYS A 436 -30.27 -155.38 -25.79
N PRO A 437 -29.93 -154.61 -24.72
CA PRO A 437 -30.61 -153.37 -24.37
C PRO A 437 -30.24 -152.22 -25.32
N VAL A 438 -31.24 -151.42 -25.73
CA VAL A 438 -31.06 -150.27 -26.63
C VAL A 438 -30.51 -149.07 -25.84
N LYS A 439 -29.43 -148.46 -26.34
CA LYS A 439 -28.69 -147.35 -25.72
C LYS A 439 -29.30 -145.98 -26.05
N GLU A 440 -29.42 -145.12 -25.04
CA GLU A 440 -29.71 -143.68 -25.15
C GLU A 440 -28.57 -142.91 -25.85
N LYS A 441 -28.92 -141.82 -26.55
CA LYS A 441 -27.98 -140.94 -27.27
C LYS A 441 -28.15 -139.48 -26.80
N PRO A 442 -27.06 -138.74 -26.46
CA PRO A 442 -27.09 -137.34 -26.01
C PRO A 442 -26.73 -136.35 -27.13
N ALA A 443 -27.12 -135.08 -27.00
CA ALA A 443 -26.55 -133.88 -27.68
C ALA A 443 -27.40 -132.63 -27.33
N ASP A 444 -26.97 -131.37 -27.33
CA ASP A 444 -25.68 -130.67 -27.30
C ASP A 444 -26.04 -129.16 -27.29
N GLY A 445 -25.22 -128.31 -26.69
CA GLY A 445 -25.30 -126.85 -26.83
C GLY A 445 -24.36 -126.30 -27.91
N LYS A 446 -24.65 -125.12 -28.49
CA LYS A 446 -23.65 -124.18 -29.07
C LYS A 446 -24.23 -122.87 -29.63
N GLY A 447 -23.40 -121.82 -29.63
CA GLY A 447 -23.46 -120.65 -30.53
C GLY A 447 -23.49 -119.29 -29.80
N ASP A 448 -22.38 -118.58 -29.56
CA ASP A 448 -21.62 -117.68 -30.47
C ASP A 448 -22.41 -116.39 -30.86
N GLY A 449 -21.93 -115.14 -30.87
CA GLY A 449 -20.62 -114.50 -30.68
C GLY A 449 -20.66 -113.01 -31.16
N LYS A 450 -19.52 -112.30 -31.03
CA LYS A 450 -19.08 -111.02 -31.67
C LYS A 450 -19.85 -109.71 -31.34
N GLY A 451 -19.26 -108.55 -31.03
CA GLY A 451 -17.90 -108.05 -31.19
C GLY A 451 -17.76 -107.19 -32.46
N ASP A 452 -17.61 -105.85 -32.33
CA ASP A 452 -16.78 -104.99 -33.19
C ASP A 452 -16.73 -103.53 -32.68
N GLY A 453 -15.52 -102.95 -32.74
CA GLY A 453 -15.24 -101.53 -32.50
C GLY A 453 -14.52 -100.87 -33.69
N LYS A 454 -14.44 -99.53 -33.67
CA LYS A 454 -13.56 -98.62 -34.46
C LYS A 454 -13.77 -97.21 -33.84
N GLY A 455 -12.80 -96.44 -33.34
CA GLY A 455 -11.59 -95.86 -33.97
C GLY A 455 -11.98 -94.56 -34.72
N GLY A 456 -11.39 -93.35 -34.63
CA GLY A 456 -10.20 -92.77 -34.01
C GLY A 456 -9.80 -91.47 -34.79
N LYS A 457 -8.91 -90.62 -34.22
CA LYS A 457 -8.20 -89.40 -34.75
C LYS A 457 -8.98 -88.06 -34.73
N GLY A 458 -8.45 -86.87 -34.39
CA GLY A 458 -7.11 -86.39 -34.01
C GLY A 458 -6.71 -85.09 -34.77
N GLY A 459 -6.36 -83.99 -34.05
CA GLY A 459 -5.26 -83.07 -34.45
C GLY A 459 -5.50 -81.56 -34.73
N LYS A 460 -4.61 -80.73 -34.14
CA LYS A 460 -4.16 -79.32 -34.43
C LYS A 460 -5.09 -78.17 -33.97
N GLY A 461 -4.69 -77.08 -33.32
CA GLY A 461 -3.38 -76.45 -33.04
C GLY A 461 -3.21 -75.14 -33.84
N GLY A 462 -3.29 -73.94 -33.20
CA GLY A 462 -2.77 -72.69 -33.80
C GLY A 462 -3.34 -71.34 -33.31
N LYS A 463 -2.48 -70.59 -32.59
CA LYS A 463 -2.15 -69.15 -32.70
C LYS A 463 -3.14 -68.04 -32.30
N ASP A 464 -2.82 -67.43 -31.16
CA ASP A 464 -2.60 -66.00 -30.89
C ASP A 464 -2.79 -65.02 -32.05
N LYS A 465 -3.69 -64.05 -31.84
CA LYS A 465 -3.60 -62.69 -32.40
C LYS A 465 -4.21 -61.69 -31.42
N ASP A 466 -3.34 -60.99 -30.70
CA ASP A 466 -3.65 -59.74 -30.03
C ASP A 466 -4.06 -58.65 -31.07
N PRO A 467 -4.95 -57.71 -30.70
CA PRO A 467 -5.22 -56.53 -31.52
C PRO A 467 -4.06 -55.52 -31.43
N PRO A 468 -3.77 -54.75 -32.50
CA PRO A 468 -2.71 -53.76 -32.49
C PRO A 468 -3.05 -52.56 -31.59
N PRO A 469 -2.04 -51.91 -30.97
CA PRO A 469 -2.23 -50.65 -30.24
C PRO A 469 -2.47 -49.52 -31.24
N VAL A 470 -3.55 -48.76 -31.04
CA VAL A 470 -3.80 -47.53 -31.81
C VAL A 470 -2.89 -46.45 -31.24
N GLU A 471 -2.04 -45.97 -32.13
CA GLU A 471 -1.00 -44.97 -31.95
C GLU A 471 -1.62 -43.59 -31.67
N GLU A 472 -1.32 -43.06 -30.49
CA GLU A 472 -1.63 -41.71 -30.02
C GLU A 472 -0.74 -40.71 -30.79
N LYS A 473 -1.35 -39.87 -31.63
CA LYS A 473 -0.65 -38.73 -32.26
C LYS A 473 -0.83 -37.48 -31.41
N PRO A 474 0.25 -36.70 -31.18
CA PRO A 474 0.19 -35.49 -30.39
C PRO A 474 -0.46 -34.34 -31.15
N ASP A 475 -1.21 -33.58 -30.38
CA ASP A 475 -1.73 -32.24 -30.59
C ASP A 475 -0.64 -31.27 -31.13
N PRO A 476 -0.99 -30.36 -32.06
CA PRO A 476 -0.30 -29.09 -32.16
C PRO A 476 -1.27 -27.94 -31.88
N GLY A 477 -1.34 -27.51 -30.63
CA GLY A 477 -1.58 -26.10 -30.31
C GLY A 477 -0.29 -25.29 -30.48
N PRO A 478 -0.31 -23.95 -30.42
CA PRO A 478 -1.43 -23.06 -30.10
C PRO A 478 -2.15 -22.41 -31.29
#